data_AF-A0AA96MXQ7-F1
#
_entry.id   AF-A0AA96MXQ7-F1
#
_cell.length_a   1.000
_cell.length_b   1.000
_cell.length_c   1.000
_cell.angle_alpha   90.00
_cell.angle_beta   90.00
_cell.angle_gamma   90.00
#
_symmetry.space_group_name_H-M   'P 1'
#
loop_
_entity.id
_entity.type
_entity.pdbx_description
1 polymer ?
#
loop_
_entity_poly.entity_id
_entity_poly.type
_entity_poly.pdbx_seq_one_letter_code
_entity_poly.pdbx_strand_id
1 'polypeptide(L)'
;MNNAIFYILVMAIVTYLIRVLPLTLVRKEIKNVYIRSFLYYVPYVTLAVMVFPAILDATASPWSALVGFIVAILFAYQGASLVSVALLACFSVFVIELFLY
;
A
#
# COMPACT_ATOMS: atom_id res chain seq x y z
N MET A 1 -23.78 -23.92 -27.34
CA MET A 1 -22.97 -24.02 -26.11
C MET A 1 -21.45 -24.03 -26.35
N ASN A 2 -20.92 -24.27 -27.56
CA ASN A 2 -19.46 -24.30 -27.80
C ASN A 2 -18.79 -22.91 -27.94
N ASN A 3 -19.51 -21.89 -28.43
CA ASN A 3 -18.90 -20.58 -28.67
C ASN A 3 -18.52 -19.87 -27.35
N ALA A 4 -19.27 -20.06 -26.27
CA ALA A 4 -18.97 -19.45 -24.98
C ALA A 4 -17.63 -19.96 -24.39
N ILE A 5 -17.36 -21.27 -24.52
CA ILE A 5 -16.09 -21.87 -24.07
C ILE A 5 -14.92 -21.32 -24.90
N PHE A 6 -15.12 -21.13 -26.21
CA PHE A 6 -14.13 -20.52 -27.08
C PHE A 6 -13.83 -19.06 -26.71
N TYR A 7 -14.85 -18.25 -26.39
CA TYR A 7 -14.69 -16.88 -25.92
C TYR A 7 -13.96 -16.80 -24.57
N ILE A 8 -14.26 -17.70 -23.63
CA ILE A 8 -13.57 -17.77 -22.32
C ILE A 8 -12.09 -18.13 -22.52
N LEU A 9 -11.80 -19.08 -23.42
CA LEU A 9 -10.43 -19.50 -23.72
C LEU A 9 -9.63 -18.37 -24.38
N VAL A 10 -10.21 -17.64 -25.33
CA VAL A 10 -9.59 -16.47 -25.95
C VAL A 10 -9.37 -15.34 -24.92
N MET A 11 -10.37 -15.04 -24.09
CA MET A 11 -10.24 -14.04 -23.02
C MET A 11 -9.12 -14.40 -22.04
N ALA A 12 -9.03 -15.67 -21.64
CA ALA A 12 -7.99 -16.16 -20.75
C ALA A 12 -6.59 -15.98 -21.37
N ILE A 13 -6.42 -16.39 -22.64
CA ILE A 13 -5.13 -16.25 -23.34
C ILE A 13 -4.73 -14.77 -23.46
N VAL A 14 -5.63 -13.91 -23.94
CA VAL A 14 -5.32 -12.48 -24.16
C VAL A 14 -5.01 -11.78 -22.83
N THR A 15 -5.78 -12.05 -21.77
CA THR A 15 -5.56 -11.45 -20.45
C THR A 15 -4.24 -11.90 -19.84
N TYR A 16 -3.89 -13.19 -19.99
CA TYR A 16 -2.63 -13.71 -19.49
C TYR A 16 -1.46 -13.09 -20.26
N LEU A 17 -1.53 -13.07 -21.60
CA LEU A 17 -0.48 -12.53 -22.46
C LEU A 17 -0.14 -11.08 -22.10
N ILE A 18 -1.14 -10.22 -21.94
CA ILE A 18 -0.94 -8.80 -21.59
C ILE A 18 -0.34 -8.63 -20.20
N ARG A 19 -0.59 -9.55 -19.25
CA ARG A 19 -0.01 -9.50 -17.89
C ARG A 19 1.42 -10.03 -17.82
N VAL A 20 1.77 -11.05 -18.60
CA VAL A 20 3.15 -11.57 -18.64
C VAL A 20 4.08 -10.76 -19.53
N LEU A 21 3.57 -10.11 -20.59
CA LEU A 21 4.38 -9.24 -21.46
C LEU A 21 5.17 -8.16 -20.72
N PRO A 22 4.58 -7.37 -19.80
CA PRO A 22 5.33 -6.34 -19.08
C PRO A 22 6.37 -6.97 -18.15
N LEU A 23 6.08 -8.11 -17.53
CA LEU A 23 7.02 -8.81 -16.65
C LEU A 23 8.20 -9.43 -17.41
N THR A 24 8.01 -9.87 -18.67
CA THR A 24 9.10 -10.41 -19.50
C THR A 24 9.94 -9.32 -20.16
N LEU A 25 9.35 -8.18 -20.56
CA LEU A 25 10.09 -7.05 -21.13
C LEU A 25 10.93 -6.28 -20.08
N VAL A 26 10.40 -6.13 -18.86
CA VAL A 26 11.06 -5.40 -17.76
C VAL A 26 12.22 -6.20 -17.13
N ARG A 27 12.39 -7.46 -17.52
CA ARG A 27 13.53 -8.32 -17.11
C ARG A 27 14.88 -7.89 -17.68
N LYS A 28 14.92 -6.89 -18.57
CA LYS A 28 16.17 -6.32 -19.11
C LYS A 28 16.85 -5.52 -18.01
N GLU A 29 18.05 -5.94 -17.59
CA GLU A 29 18.81 -5.28 -16.54
C GLU A 29 18.97 -3.78 -16.83
N ILE A 30 18.35 -2.94 -16.01
CA ILE A 30 18.55 -1.49 -16.05
C ILE A 30 19.99 -1.24 -15.58
N LYS A 31 20.91 -1.13 -16.55
CA LYS A 31 22.34 -0.93 -16.33
C LYS A 31 22.69 0.40 -15.64
N ASN A 32 21.74 1.33 -15.57
CA ASN A 32 21.93 2.66 -14.97
C ASN A 32 21.39 2.71 -13.53
N VAL A 33 22.27 2.97 -12.57
CA VAL A 33 21.97 3.06 -11.13
C VAL A 33 20.86 4.08 -10.83
N TYR A 34 20.80 5.21 -11.54
CA TYR A 34 19.80 6.26 -11.31
C TYR A 34 18.38 5.80 -11.65
N ILE A 35 18.19 5.11 -12.78
CA ILE A 35 16.87 4.64 -13.22
C ILE A 35 16.42 3.44 -12.36
N ARG A 36 17.36 2.59 -11.94
CA ARG A 36 17.07 1.48 -11.01
C ARG A 36 16.61 2.00 -9.64
N SER A 37 17.30 2.99 -9.08
CA SER A 37 16.90 3.62 -7.81
C SER A 37 15.53 4.28 -7.96
N PHE A 38 15.29 5.03 -9.05
CA PHE A 38 13.99 5.67 -9.30
C PHE A 38 12.86 4.63 -9.39
N LEU A 39 13.00 3.58 -10.21
CA LEU A 39 11.97 2.53 -10.33
C LEU A 39 11.76 1.75 -9.04
N TYR A 40 12.79 1.60 -8.20
CA TYR A 40 12.63 0.99 -6.89
C TYR A 40 11.82 1.89 -5.97
N TYR A 41 12.08 3.20 -5.92
CA TYR A 41 11.38 4.11 -5.00
C TYR A 41 9.94 4.46 -5.42
N VAL A 42 9.63 4.51 -6.73
CA VAL A 42 8.29 4.84 -7.24
C VAL A 42 7.16 4.03 -6.57
N PRO A 43 7.15 2.68 -6.57
CA PRO A 43 6.07 1.90 -5.99
C PRO A 43 5.95 2.11 -4.47
N TYR A 44 7.06 2.24 -3.73
CA TYR A 44 7.02 2.50 -2.29
C TYR A 44 6.46 3.88 -1.97
N VAL A 45 6.84 4.91 -2.74
CA VAL A 45 6.30 6.26 -2.60
C VAL A 45 4.81 6.26 -2.93
N THR A 46 4.37 5.56 -3.99
CA THR A 46 2.94 5.48 -4.31
C THR A 46 2.14 4.76 -3.23
N LEU A 47 2.68 3.70 -2.62
CA LEU A 47 2.03 3.02 -1.49
C LEU A 47 1.92 3.95 -0.27
N ALA A 48 2.98 4.68 0.06
CA ALA A 48 2.98 5.64 1.16
C ALA A 48 1.98 6.77 0.93
N VAL A 49 1.91 7.31 -0.30
CA VAL A 49 0.98 8.38 -0.68
C VAL A 49 -0.48 7.93 -0.66
N MET A 50 -0.78 6.63 -0.85
CA MET A 50 -2.14 6.11 -0.70
C MET A 50 -2.53 5.95 0.78
N VAL A 51 -1.59 5.58 1.66
CA VAL A 51 -1.88 5.26 3.06
C VAL A 51 -1.88 6.51 3.95
N PHE A 52 -0.95 7.44 3.73
CA PHE A 52 -0.83 8.65 4.53
C PHE A 52 -2.12 9.50 4.62
N PRO A 53 -2.79 9.86 3.50
CA PRO A 53 -4.05 10.60 3.58
C PRO A 53 -5.16 9.76 4.24
N ALA A 54 -5.23 8.46 3.96
CA ALA A 54 -6.24 7.59 4.55
C ALA A 54 -6.16 7.54 6.09
N ILE A 55 -4.96 7.63 6.67
CA ILE A 55 -4.78 7.69 8.14
C ILE A 55 -5.30 9.01 8.71
N LEU A 56 -5.09 10.12 7.99
CA LEU A 56 -5.53 11.45 8.44
C LEU A 56 -7.06 11.60 8.32
N ASP A 57 -7.66 11.09 7.25
CA ASP A 57 -9.11 11.15 6.99
C ASP A 57 -9.93 10.14 7.80
N ALA A 58 -9.31 9.07 8.30
CA ALA A 58 -10.01 8.05 9.10
C ALA A 58 -10.46 8.57 10.49
N THR A 59 -10.00 9.75 10.90
CA THR A 59 -10.23 10.30 12.25
C THR A 59 -11.02 11.60 12.15
N ALA A 60 -11.97 11.84 13.06
CA ALA A 60 -12.83 13.03 13.01
C ALA A 60 -12.08 14.34 13.36
N SER A 61 -10.93 14.22 14.04
CA SER A 61 -10.09 15.37 14.42
C SER A 61 -8.64 15.25 13.91
N PRO A 62 -8.06 16.32 13.34
CA PRO A 62 -6.66 16.35 12.92
C PRO A 62 -5.68 16.08 14.08
N TRP A 63 -6.07 16.48 15.30
CA TRP A 63 -5.27 16.29 16.50
C TRP A 63 -5.18 14.82 16.92
N SER A 64 -6.26 14.06 16.84
CA SER A 64 -6.23 12.63 17.17
C SER A 64 -5.43 11.83 16.13
N ALA A 65 -5.57 12.17 14.84
CA ALA A 65 -4.76 11.57 13.77
C ALA A 65 -3.25 11.81 13.97
N LEU A 66 -2.85 13.02 14.35
CA LEU A 66 -1.45 13.35 14.62
C LEU A 66 -0.87 12.53 15.78
N VAL A 67 -1.62 12.37 16.87
CA VAL A 67 -1.15 11.58 18.01
C VAL A 67 -1.07 10.09 17.65
N GLY A 68 -2.06 9.55 16.95
CA GLY A 68 -2.01 8.17 16.44
C GLY A 68 -0.80 7.92 15.54
N PHE A 69 -0.45 8.90 14.70
CA PHE A 69 0.73 8.84 13.84
C PHE A 69 2.05 8.84 14.63
N ILE A 70 2.17 9.68 15.66
CA ILE A 70 3.34 9.73 16.53
C ILE A 70 3.51 8.42 17.29
N VAL A 71 2.43 7.89 17.86
CA VAL A 71 2.43 6.59 18.56
C VAL A 71 2.85 5.47 17.60
N ALA A 72 2.28 5.43 16.39
CA ALA A 72 2.63 4.45 15.38
C ALA A 72 4.13 4.51 15.03
N ILE A 73 4.69 5.71 14.84
CA ILE A 73 6.11 5.91 14.53
C ILE A 73 7.00 5.40 15.69
N LEU A 74 6.70 5.78 16.93
CA LEU A 74 7.49 5.40 18.10
C LEU A 74 7.54 3.87 18.27
N PHE A 75 6.40 3.19 18.11
CA PHE A 75 6.34 1.73 18.21
C PHE A 75 6.92 1.02 16.98
N ALA A 76 6.82 1.61 15.78
CA ALA A 76 7.47 1.09 14.59
C ALA A 76 9.00 1.09 14.73
N TYR A 77 9.59 2.13 15.34
CA TYR A 77 11.04 2.18 15.59
C TYR A 77 11.53 1.11 16.58
N GLN A 78 10.68 0.63 17.47
CA GLN A 78 11.03 -0.44 18.42
C GLN A 78 11.03 -1.84 17.77
N GLY A 79 10.75 -1.96 16.46
CA GLY A 79 10.72 -3.23 15.75
C GLY A 79 9.52 -4.11 16.11
N ALA A 80 8.44 -3.52 16.64
CA ALA A 80 7.22 -4.23 16.98
C ALA A 80 6.51 -4.78 15.73
N SER A 81 5.75 -5.87 15.90
CA SER A 81 5.00 -6.47 14.79
C SER A 81 3.99 -5.47 14.20
N LEU A 82 3.74 -5.54 12.89
CA LEU A 82 2.83 -4.63 12.18
C LEU A 82 1.44 -4.57 12.84
N VAL A 83 0.97 -5.72 13.34
CA VAL A 83 -0.31 -5.87 14.03
C VAL A 83 -0.29 -5.15 15.40
N SER A 84 0.81 -5.27 16.15
CA SER A 84 0.97 -4.58 17.44
C SER A 84 0.98 -3.06 17.26
N VAL A 85 1.70 -2.55 16.25
CA VAL A 85 1.74 -1.10 15.96
C VAL A 85 0.34 -0.60 15.56
N ALA A 86 -0.36 -1.33 14.70
CA ALA A 86 -1.72 -0.97 14.27
C ALA A 86 -2.72 -0.95 15.42
N LEU A 87 -2.72 -1.97 16.29
CA LEU A 87 -3.61 -2.04 17.45
C LEU A 87 -3.35 -0.88 18.42
N LEU A 88 -2.08 -0.57 18.72
CA LEU A 88 -1.72 0.53 19.62
C LEU A 88 -2.06 1.89 19.03
N ALA A 89 -1.84 2.08 17.72
CA ALA A 89 -2.22 3.31 17.03
C ALA A 89 -3.74 3.50 17.07
N CYS A 90 -4.54 2.50 16.70
CA CYS A 90 -6.00 2.57 16.76
C CYS A 90 -6.51 2.77 18.20
N PHE A 91 -5.93 2.09 19.17
CA PHE A 91 -6.28 2.26 20.59
C PHE A 91 -6.00 3.69 21.07
N SER A 92 -4.86 4.27 20.69
CA SER A 92 -4.51 5.65 21.05
C SER A 92 -5.46 6.67 20.44
N VAL A 93 -5.81 6.52 19.16
CA VAL A 93 -6.78 7.38 18.46
C VAL A 93 -8.15 7.28 19.13
N PHE A 94 -8.60 6.06 19.46
CA PHE A 94 -9.88 5.83 20.13
C PHE A 94 -9.96 6.50 21.51
N VAL A 95 -8.92 6.37 22.34
CA VAL A 95 -8.87 7.00 23.66
C VAL A 95 -8.91 8.53 23.55
N ILE A 96 -8.27 9.10 22.53
CA ILE A 96 -8.23 10.55 22.33
C ILE A 96 -9.56 11.07 21.82
N GLU A 97 -10.18 10.39 20.84
CA GLU A 97 -11.51 10.77 20.37
C GLU A 97 -12.55 10.66 21.48
N LEU A 98 -12.48 9.65 22.35
CA LEU A 98 -13.36 9.50 23.51
C LEU A 98 -13.23 10.64 24.54
N PHE A 99 -12.07 11.29 24.61
CA PHE A 99 -11.85 12.40 25.55
C PHE A 99 -12.19 13.77 24.94
N LEU A 100 -12.16 13.86 23.60
CA LEU A 100 -12.46 15.06 22.83
C LEU A 100 -13.96 15.20 22.49
N TYR A 101 -14.71 14.10 22.55
CA TYR A 101 -16.15 14.00 22.24
C TYR A 101 -16.94 13.46 23.43
#